data_AF-A0A1B8ZW56-F1
#
_entry.id   AF-A0A1B8ZW56-F1
#
_cell.length_a   1.000
_cell.length_b   1.000
_cell.length_c   1.000
_cell.angle_alpha   90.00
_cell.angle_beta   90.00
_cell.angle_gamma   90.00
#
_symmetry.space_group_name_H-M   'P 1'
#
loop_
_entity.id
_entity.type
_entity.pdbx_description
1 polymer ?
#
loop_
_entity_poly.entity_id
_entity_poly.type
_entity_poly.pdbx_seq_one_letter_code
_entity_poly.pdbx_strand_id
1 'polypeptide(L)'
;MSSAKHFLELIQKSRKGKFKIYIGMSAGVGKTFRMLQEAHSLLRNGIDVKIGYIETHDREETVALVEGIPEIERKSVFYKGKNLEEMDLQAIINEHPEVVLVDELAHTNVEGSKNKKRWQDVLEILDNGINVISAMNIQHIESLNEEVKKITGVEVAERVPDKILAFADEVVNIDLTADELLTRLKEGKIYKKEKIQTALSNFFQSGHILQLRELALKEVATHVERKVETEIKTENFKPIKFLACISSNEKIAKTIIRKTARLASYYNSPWTVLYIQKPSENPEKIALDKQRYLINNFNLAQELGAKVVRIKENSVHDGILEYVIAHNITTVCIGKPHAKLWQRLFGYSWIYTLMNRLNERQIDIIILS
;
A
#
# COMPACT_ATOMS: atom_id res chain seq x y z
N MET A 1 18.29 -9.12 19.30
CA MET A 1 17.43 -8.43 20.29
C MET A 1 17.38 -9.30 21.54
N SER A 2 17.44 -8.73 22.75
CA SER A 2 17.35 -9.52 24.00
C SER A 2 16.00 -10.23 24.12
N SER A 3 15.99 -11.50 24.54
CA SER A 3 14.77 -12.33 24.71
C SER A 3 13.69 -11.64 25.56
N ALA A 4 14.09 -10.94 26.62
CA ALA A 4 13.18 -10.17 27.47
C ALA A 4 12.53 -8.99 26.74
N LYS A 5 13.27 -8.31 25.85
CA LYS A 5 12.73 -7.19 25.06
C LYS A 5 11.67 -7.68 24.08
N HIS A 6 11.93 -8.81 23.42
CA HIS A 6 10.96 -9.41 22.51
C HIS A 6 9.68 -9.87 23.23
N PHE A 7 9.81 -10.47 24.41
CA PHE A 7 8.66 -10.87 25.21
C PHE A 7 7.84 -9.67 25.70
N LEU A 8 8.50 -8.58 26.12
CA LEU A 8 7.82 -7.33 26.47
C LEU A 8 7.06 -6.73 25.27
N GLU A 9 7.65 -6.76 24.07
CA GLU A 9 6.98 -6.30 22.84
C GLU A 9 5.72 -7.13 22.54
N LEU A 10 5.76 -8.45 22.74
CA LEU A 10 4.58 -9.32 22.57
C LEU A 10 3.46 -8.99 23.56
N ILE A 11 3.79 -8.79 24.84
CA ILE A 11 2.82 -8.42 25.88
C ILE A 11 2.21 -7.04 25.58
N GLN A 12 3.03 -6.07 25.19
CA GLN A 12 2.54 -4.74 24.82
C GLN A 12 1.62 -4.81 23.61
N LYS A 13 1.97 -5.62 22.60
CA LYS A 13 1.13 -5.81 21.40
C LYS A 13 -0.20 -6.49 21.73
N SER A 14 -0.24 -7.43 22.68
CA SER A 14 -1.49 -8.10 23.07
C SER A 14 -2.39 -7.26 23.97
N ARG A 15 -1.86 -6.25 24.65
CA ARG A 15 -2.63 -5.36 25.54
C ARG A 15 -3.28 -4.18 24.81
N LYS A 16 -2.80 -3.83 23.61
CA LYS A 16 -3.43 -2.77 22.82
C LYS A 16 -4.73 -3.28 22.19
N GLY A 17 -5.71 -2.39 22.14
CA GLY A 17 -6.94 -2.60 21.41
C GLY A 17 -6.69 -2.76 19.91
N LYS A 18 -7.64 -3.39 19.24
CA LYS A 18 -7.67 -3.58 17.79
C LYS A 18 -8.27 -2.38 17.10
N PHE A 19 -7.66 -1.99 15.99
CA PHE A 19 -8.09 -0.82 15.23
C PHE A 19 -8.57 -1.18 13.83
N LYS A 20 -9.82 -0.87 13.54
CA LYS A 20 -10.44 -1.04 12.23
C LYS A 20 -10.82 0.31 11.63
N ILE A 21 -10.51 0.53 10.36
CA ILE A 21 -10.83 1.76 9.64
C ILE A 21 -11.60 1.46 8.36
N TYR A 22 -12.76 2.09 8.22
CA TYR A 22 -13.48 2.23 6.96
C TYR A 22 -12.98 3.44 6.18
N ILE A 23 -12.34 3.18 5.04
CA ILE A 23 -11.87 4.22 4.13
C ILE A 23 -12.86 4.35 2.98
N GLY A 24 -13.10 5.57 2.51
CA GLY A 24 -13.87 5.80 1.29
C GLY A 24 -13.30 6.91 0.44
N MET A 25 -13.58 6.87 -0.85
CA MET A 25 -13.14 7.89 -1.80
C MET A 25 -13.74 9.28 -1.55
N SER A 26 -14.92 9.35 -0.92
CA SER A 26 -15.65 10.60 -0.66
C SER A 26 -16.71 10.47 0.43
N ALA A 27 -17.30 11.59 0.84
CA ALA A 27 -18.54 11.64 1.58
C ALA A 27 -19.69 10.97 0.80
N GLY A 28 -20.61 10.31 1.50
CA GLY A 28 -21.81 9.71 0.90
C GLY A 28 -21.68 8.30 0.36
N VAL A 29 -20.48 7.71 0.34
CA VAL A 29 -20.26 6.29 -0.05
C VAL A 29 -20.78 5.27 0.97
N GLY A 30 -21.17 5.71 2.17
CA GLY A 30 -21.82 4.85 3.18
C GLY A 30 -20.89 4.31 4.29
N LYS A 31 -19.75 4.94 4.56
CA LYS A 31 -18.81 4.52 5.62
C LYS A 31 -19.47 4.38 6.99
N THR A 32 -20.11 5.44 7.48
CA THR A 32 -20.82 5.47 8.76
C THR A 32 -21.93 4.43 8.82
N PHE A 33 -22.71 4.30 7.74
CA PHE A 33 -23.77 3.31 7.64
C PHE A 33 -23.22 1.87 7.79
N ARG A 34 -22.12 1.54 7.10
CA ARG A 34 -21.46 0.23 7.21
C ARG A 34 -20.88 -0.01 8.60
N MET A 35 -20.26 1.00 9.20
CA MET A 35 -19.75 0.94 10.56
C MET A 35 -20.87 0.64 11.59
N LEU A 36 -22.02 1.30 11.47
CA LEU A 36 -23.18 1.02 12.33
C LEU A 36 -23.79 -0.37 12.08
N GLN A 37 -23.86 -0.83 10.82
CA GLN A 37 -24.30 -2.20 10.51
C GLN A 37 -23.41 -3.26 11.17
N GLU A 38 -22.10 -3.05 11.17
CA GLU A 38 -21.15 -3.92 11.85
C GLU A 38 -21.34 -3.89 13.36
N ALA A 39 -21.53 -2.71 13.95
CA ALA A 39 -21.83 -2.56 15.38
C ALA A 39 -23.05 -3.36 15.82
N HIS A 40 -24.14 -3.28 15.04
CA HIS A 40 -25.33 -4.13 15.25
C HIS A 40 -25.01 -5.63 15.19
N SER A 41 -24.13 -6.06 14.28
CA SER A 41 -23.70 -7.46 14.22
C SER A 41 -22.88 -7.86 15.44
N LEU A 42 -22.00 -6.99 15.92
CA LEU A 42 -21.19 -7.24 17.12
C LEU A 42 -22.07 -7.35 18.37
N LEU A 43 -23.02 -6.43 18.54
CA LEU A 43 -24.02 -6.48 19.62
C LEU A 43 -24.84 -7.77 19.60
N ARG A 44 -25.29 -8.22 18.42
CA ARG A 44 -26.00 -9.51 18.29
C ARG A 44 -25.15 -10.72 18.68
N ASN A 45 -23.83 -10.61 18.63
CA ASN A 45 -22.89 -11.64 19.07
C ASN A 45 -22.43 -11.44 20.53
N GLY A 46 -23.05 -10.52 21.27
CA GLY A 46 -22.79 -10.30 22.70
C GLY A 46 -21.53 -9.48 23.00
N ILE A 47 -20.97 -8.78 22.01
CA ILE A 47 -19.84 -7.87 22.22
C ILE A 47 -20.35 -6.54 22.76
N ASP A 48 -19.71 -6.00 23.79
CA ASP A 48 -20.02 -4.66 24.32
C ASP A 48 -19.53 -3.56 23.35
N VAL A 49 -20.47 -2.98 22.58
CA VAL A 49 -20.19 -1.92 21.63
C VAL A 49 -20.85 -0.63 22.07
N LYS A 50 -20.10 0.47 22.05
CA LYS A 50 -20.62 1.82 22.32
C LYS A 50 -20.30 2.81 21.20
N ILE A 51 -21.17 3.79 21.01
CA ILE A 51 -20.88 4.98 20.21
C ILE A 51 -20.11 5.96 21.07
N GLY A 52 -18.88 6.28 20.66
CA GLY A 52 -18.13 7.41 21.23
C GLY A 52 -18.41 8.69 20.46
N TYR A 53 -18.46 8.62 19.13
CA TYR A 53 -18.87 9.73 18.27
C TYR A 53 -19.34 9.23 16.90
N ILE A 54 -20.51 9.68 16.45
CA ILE A 54 -21.06 9.41 15.12
C ILE A 54 -21.66 10.70 14.54
N GLU A 55 -21.34 11.00 13.29
CA GLU A 55 -21.96 12.10 12.55
C GLU A 55 -22.96 11.52 11.53
N THR A 56 -24.25 11.66 11.81
CA THR A 56 -25.32 11.11 10.95
C THR A 56 -25.66 12.04 9.78
N HIS A 57 -25.30 13.33 9.86
CA HIS A 57 -25.71 14.38 8.93
C HIS A 57 -27.23 14.39 8.65
N ASP A 58 -28.05 14.12 9.66
CA ASP A 58 -29.51 14.04 9.60
C ASP A 58 -30.04 13.02 8.57
N ARG A 59 -29.24 12.01 8.19
CA ARG A 59 -29.67 10.97 7.25
C ARG A 59 -30.56 9.96 7.95
N GLU A 60 -31.85 9.94 7.61
CA GLU A 60 -32.87 9.06 8.22
C GLU A 60 -32.40 7.59 8.35
N GLU A 61 -31.87 7.00 7.28
CA GLU A 61 -31.36 5.61 7.27
C GLU A 61 -30.19 5.40 8.26
N THR A 62 -29.36 6.43 8.50
CA THR A 62 -28.21 6.35 9.42
C THR A 62 -28.64 6.61 10.85
N VAL A 63 -29.57 7.55 11.07
CA VAL A 63 -30.18 7.81 12.39
C VAL A 63 -30.89 6.56 12.91
N ALA A 64 -31.66 5.87 12.05
CA ALA A 64 -32.32 4.62 12.41
C ALA A 64 -31.34 3.50 12.83
N LEU A 65 -30.10 3.52 12.32
CA LEU A 65 -29.08 2.55 12.73
C LEU A 65 -28.36 2.92 14.03
N VAL A 66 -28.40 4.19 14.45
CA VAL A 66 -27.89 4.59 15.78
C VAL A 66 -28.79 4.02 16.87
N GLU A 67 -30.10 3.94 16.63
CA GLU A 67 -31.03 3.30 17.54
C GLU A 67 -30.63 1.84 17.83
N GLY A 68 -30.59 1.49 19.11
CA GLY A 68 -30.21 0.16 19.57
C GLY A 68 -28.71 -0.06 19.82
N ILE A 69 -27.86 0.95 19.57
CA ILE A 69 -26.45 0.94 19.97
C ILE A 69 -26.28 1.87 21.19
N PRO A 70 -25.75 1.40 22.33
CA PRO A 70 -25.47 2.25 23.48
C PRO A 70 -24.53 3.41 23.10
N GLU A 71 -24.81 4.63 23.55
CA GLU A 71 -23.99 5.83 23.28
C GLU A 71 -23.38 6.35 24.57
N ILE A 72 -22.12 6.78 24.49
CA ILE A 72 -21.43 7.52 25.54
C ILE A 72 -21.76 9.00 25.32
N GLU A 73 -22.24 9.66 26.37
CA GLU A 73 -22.66 11.05 26.28
C GLU A 73 -21.52 11.95 25.79
N ARG A 74 -21.84 12.79 24.79
CA ARG A 74 -20.87 13.71 24.20
C ARG A 74 -20.57 14.84 25.17
N LYS A 75 -19.33 15.32 25.11
CA LYS A 75 -18.92 16.48 25.88
C LYS A 75 -19.37 17.76 25.18
N SER A 76 -20.16 18.56 25.87
CA SER A 76 -20.55 19.90 25.42
C SER A 76 -19.45 20.91 25.75
N VAL A 77 -18.93 21.61 24.74
CA VAL A 77 -17.84 22.59 24.85
C VAL A 77 -18.27 23.92 24.24
N PHE A 78 -18.26 24.98 25.06
CA PHE A 78 -18.56 26.32 24.59
C PHE A 78 -17.30 27.01 24.05
N TYR A 79 -17.26 27.28 22.74
CA TYR A 79 -16.10 27.88 22.08
C TYR A 79 -16.54 28.93 21.05
N LYS A 80 -15.90 30.12 21.10
CA LYS A 80 -16.20 31.29 20.23
C LYS A 80 -17.70 31.62 20.11
N GLY A 81 -18.43 31.53 21.23
CA GLY A 81 -19.86 31.85 21.29
C GLY A 81 -20.80 30.78 20.71
N LYS A 82 -20.28 29.59 20.40
CA LYS A 82 -21.07 28.43 19.94
C LYS A 82 -20.91 27.28 20.92
N ASN A 83 -22.00 26.54 21.12
CA ASN A 83 -21.92 25.25 21.79
C ASN A 83 -21.56 24.18 20.77
N LEU A 84 -20.49 23.43 21.03
CA LEU A 84 -20.00 22.35 20.17
C LEU A 84 -20.07 21.04 20.96
N GLU A 85 -20.36 19.94 20.28
CA GLU A 85 -20.32 18.61 20.87
C GLU A 85 -19.05 17.90 20.40
N GLU A 86 -18.35 17.29 21.35
CA GLU A 86 -17.14 16.51 21.10
C GLU A 86 -17.23 15.13 21.75
N MET A 87 -16.42 14.21 21.23
CA MET A 87 -16.24 12.90 21.86
C MET A 87 -15.67 13.05 23.28
N ASP A 88 -16.27 12.37 24.27
CA ASP A 88 -15.71 12.32 25.62
C ASP A 88 -14.73 11.15 25.75
N LEU A 89 -13.46 11.43 25.45
CA LEU A 89 -12.36 10.47 25.58
C LEU A 89 -12.28 9.87 27.00
N GLN A 90 -12.48 10.67 28.05
CA GLN A 90 -12.31 10.17 29.41
C GLN A 90 -13.46 9.27 29.82
N ALA A 91 -14.70 9.59 29.41
CA ALA A 91 -15.85 8.72 29.61
C ALA A 91 -15.64 7.37 28.91
N ILE A 92 -15.15 7.36 27.67
CA ILE A 92 -14.82 6.12 26.93
C ILE A 92 -13.82 5.27 27.70
N ILE A 93 -12.72 5.86 28.19
CA ILE A 93 -11.69 5.13 28.94
C ILE A 93 -12.25 4.60 30.28
N ASN A 94 -13.09 5.39 30.97
CA ASN A 94 -13.65 5.01 32.25
C ASN A 94 -14.69 3.89 32.13
N GLU A 95 -15.54 3.93 31.10
CA GLU A 95 -16.54 2.91 30.84
C GLU A 95 -15.93 1.63 30.26
N HIS A 96 -14.81 1.75 29.55
CA HIS A 96 -14.01 0.66 29.02
C HIS A 96 -14.82 -0.40 28.23
N PRO A 97 -15.57 0.00 27.18
CA PRO A 97 -16.29 -0.95 26.35
C PRO A 97 -15.32 -1.88 25.60
N GLU A 98 -15.81 -3.02 25.10
CA GLU A 98 -14.99 -3.88 24.24
C GLU A 98 -14.70 -3.19 22.91
N VAL A 99 -15.67 -2.49 22.32
CA VAL A 99 -15.53 -1.75 21.05
C VAL A 99 -16.17 -0.37 21.16
N VAL A 100 -15.49 0.66 20.67
CA VAL A 100 -16.06 2.00 20.50
C VAL A 100 -16.06 2.44 19.05
N LEU A 101 -17.18 3.03 18.61
CA LEU A 101 -17.30 3.65 17.27
C LEU A 101 -16.89 5.12 17.33
N VAL A 102 -15.97 5.52 16.43
CA VAL A 102 -15.44 6.88 16.35
C VAL A 102 -15.41 7.35 14.89
N ASP A 103 -16.40 8.11 14.47
CA ASP A 103 -16.44 8.69 13.12
C ASP A 103 -15.54 9.93 12.98
N GLU A 104 -15.31 10.34 11.73
CA GLU A 104 -14.50 11.49 11.34
C GLU A 104 -13.09 11.47 11.95
N LEU A 105 -12.33 10.40 11.70
CA LEU A 105 -10.96 10.21 12.24
C LEU A 105 -10.03 11.42 12.02
N ALA A 106 -10.26 12.16 10.93
CA ALA A 106 -9.47 13.33 10.53
C ALA A 106 -9.80 14.61 11.31
N HIS A 107 -10.87 14.60 12.10
CA HIS A 107 -11.40 15.77 12.80
C HIS A 107 -10.35 16.47 13.66
N THR A 108 -10.43 17.79 13.68
CA THR A 108 -9.63 18.67 14.54
C THR A 108 -10.44 19.01 15.78
N ASN A 109 -10.00 18.49 16.92
CA ASN A 109 -10.69 18.72 18.18
C ASN A 109 -10.74 20.20 18.53
N VAL A 110 -11.78 20.61 19.25
CA VAL A 110 -11.93 21.98 19.74
C VAL A 110 -10.70 22.44 20.52
N GLU A 111 -10.32 23.71 20.34
CA GLU A 111 -9.18 24.33 21.02
C GLU A 111 -9.33 24.22 22.56
N GLY A 112 -8.27 23.81 23.24
CA GLY A 112 -8.29 23.52 24.68
C GLY A 112 -8.52 22.04 25.01
N SER A 113 -8.83 21.19 24.02
CA SER A 113 -8.82 19.73 24.18
C SER A 113 -7.42 19.21 24.48
N LYS A 114 -7.34 18.08 25.22
CA LYS A 114 -6.07 17.42 25.57
C LYS A 114 -5.25 17.10 24.31
N ASN A 115 -5.90 16.51 23.31
CA ASN A 115 -5.33 16.20 22.02
C ASN A 115 -5.88 17.14 20.94
N LYS A 116 -5.07 17.43 19.93
CA LYS A 116 -5.43 18.35 18.83
C LYS A 116 -6.26 17.67 17.73
N LYS A 117 -6.14 16.36 17.58
CA LYS A 117 -6.77 15.59 16.50
C LYS A 117 -7.46 14.35 17.05
N ARG A 118 -8.63 13.99 16.51
CA ARG A 118 -9.39 12.83 16.96
C ARG A 118 -8.64 11.50 16.81
N TRP A 119 -7.79 11.36 15.79
CA TRP A 119 -6.93 10.19 15.68
C TRP A 119 -5.94 10.03 16.85
N GLN A 120 -5.59 11.10 17.56
CA GLN A 120 -4.77 11.00 18.78
C GLN A 120 -5.59 10.44 19.95
N ASP A 121 -6.86 10.86 20.07
CA ASP A 121 -7.78 10.27 21.05
C ASP A 121 -7.98 8.78 20.78
N VAL A 122 -8.17 8.41 19.51
CA VAL A 122 -8.27 7.00 19.09
C VAL A 122 -7.03 6.21 19.49
N LEU A 123 -5.82 6.74 19.29
CA LEU A 123 -4.60 6.07 19.76
C LEU A 123 -4.58 5.89 21.28
N GLU A 124 -5.07 6.86 22.04
CA GLU A 124 -5.15 6.76 23.50
C GLU A 124 -6.19 5.71 23.94
N ILE A 125 -7.33 5.61 23.25
CA ILE A 125 -8.33 4.56 23.48
C ILE A 125 -7.71 3.18 23.24
N LEU A 126 -7.00 3.01 22.11
CA LEU A 126 -6.32 1.76 21.76
C LEU A 126 -5.22 1.40 22.76
N ASP A 127 -4.47 2.38 23.26
CA ASP A 127 -3.42 2.18 24.26
C ASP A 127 -3.98 1.75 25.63
N ASN A 128 -5.26 2.05 25.91
CA ASN A 128 -5.99 1.56 27.08
C ASN A 128 -6.63 0.18 26.85
N GLY A 129 -6.43 -0.45 25.69
CA GLY A 129 -6.92 -1.82 25.42
C GLY A 129 -8.34 -1.90 24.85
N ILE A 130 -8.97 -0.76 24.54
CA ILE A 130 -10.32 -0.69 23.96
C ILE A 130 -10.21 -0.76 22.43
N ASN A 131 -11.02 -1.60 21.78
CA ASN A 131 -11.00 -1.71 20.32
C ASN A 131 -11.74 -0.51 19.70
N VAL A 132 -11.28 -0.03 18.54
CA VAL A 132 -11.88 1.11 17.85
C VAL A 132 -12.27 0.74 16.42
N ILE A 133 -13.50 1.08 16.04
CA ILE A 133 -13.92 1.10 14.63
C ILE A 133 -14.12 2.56 14.24
N SER A 134 -13.45 2.98 13.17
CA SER A 134 -13.48 4.36 12.71
C SER A 134 -13.75 4.46 11.21
N ALA A 135 -14.04 5.67 10.74
CA ALA A 135 -14.24 5.96 9.33
C ALA A 135 -13.56 7.27 8.92
N MET A 136 -13.03 7.30 7.68
CA MET A 136 -12.51 8.53 7.07
C MET A 136 -12.51 8.49 5.54
N ASN A 137 -12.35 9.66 4.92
CA ASN A 137 -12.12 9.78 3.48
C ASN A 137 -10.63 9.78 3.16
N ILE A 138 -10.25 9.27 1.98
CA ILE A 138 -8.84 9.27 1.51
C ILE A 138 -8.23 10.65 1.40
N GLN A 139 -9.06 11.68 1.19
CA GLN A 139 -8.63 13.07 1.02
C GLN A 139 -7.92 13.64 2.26
N HIS A 140 -8.12 13.00 3.41
CA HIS A 140 -7.51 13.40 4.67
C HIS A 140 -6.15 12.74 4.88
N ILE A 141 -5.72 11.80 4.04
CA ILE A 141 -4.40 11.18 4.16
C ILE A 141 -3.34 12.20 3.73
N GLU A 142 -2.35 12.43 4.59
CA GLU A 142 -1.34 13.48 4.40
C GLU A 142 -0.61 13.33 3.06
N SER A 143 -0.13 12.12 2.72
CA SER A 143 0.59 11.85 1.48
C SER A 143 -0.24 12.07 0.20
N LEU A 144 -1.57 11.96 0.30
CA LEU A 144 -2.49 12.07 -0.85
C LEU A 144 -3.00 13.50 -1.05
N ASN A 145 -2.70 14.43 -0.15
CA ASN A 145 -3.28 15.77 -0.14
C ASN A 145 -3.04 16.54 -1.44
N GLU A 146 -1.79 16.53 -1.94
CA GLU A 146 -1.41 17.23 -3.17
C GLU A 146 -2.07 16.62 -4.42
N GLU A 147 -2.20 15.30 -4.47
CA GLU A 147 -2.85 14.61 -5.58
C GLU A 147 -4.36 14.90 -5.58
N VAL A 148 -4.99 14.85 -4.41
CA VAL A 148 -6.41 15.19 -4.25
C VAL A 148 -6.69 16.66 -4.58
N LYS A 149 -5.80 17.59 -4.21
CA LYS A 149 -5.92 19.00 -4.57
C LYS A 149 -5.80 19.21 -6.09
N LYS A 150 -4.92 18.46 -6.77
CA LYS A 150 -4.82 18.48 -8.24
C LYS A 150 -6.08 17.95 -8.92
N ILE A 151 -6.68 16.90 -8.35
CA ILE A 151 -7.91 16.30 -8.89
C ILE A 151 -9.11 17.23 -8.66
N THR A 152 -9.29 17.73 -7.45
CA THR A 152 -10.55 18.38 -7.03
C THR A 152 -10.49 19.91 -7.03
N GLY A 153 -9.29 20.50 -7.03
CA GLY A 153 -9.07 21.93 -6.82
C GLY A 153 -9.28 22.40 -5.38
N VAL A 154 -9.66 21.50 -4.46
CA VAL A 154 -10.01 21.83 -3.08
C VAL A 154 -8.86 21.49 -2.14
N GLU A 155 -8.52 22.43 -1.25
CA GLU A 155 -7.53 22.20 -0.20
C GLU A 155 -8.18 21.60 1.04
N VAL A 156 -7.64 20.47 1.51
CA VAL A 156 -8.12 19.78 2.70
C VAL A 156 -7.23 20.14 3.89
N ALA A 157 -7.81 20.90 4.83
CA ALA A 157 -7.12 21.35 6.03
C ALA A 157 -6.96 20.24 7.08
N GLU A 158 -7.95 19.35 7.18
CA GLU A 158 -7.94 18.27 8.15
C GLU A 158 -7.20 17.05 7.64
N ARG A 159 -6.13 16.68 8.34
CA ARG A 159 -5.20 15.65 7.88
C ARG A 159 -4.91 14.57 8.93
N VAL A 160 -4.61 13.38 8.42
CA VAL A 160 -4.23 12.17 9.15
C VAL A 160 -2.90 11.68 8.58
N PRO A 161 -1.86 11.54 9.42
CA PRO A 161 -0.59 10.97 8.98
C PRO A 161 -0.75 9.52 8.53
N ASP A 162 -0.07 9.12 7.46
CA ASP A 162 -0.09 7.75 6.90
C ASP A 162 0.22 6.66 7.93
N LYS A 163 1.08 6.95 8.91
CA LYS A 163 1.40 6.01 10.00
C LYS A 163 0.19 5.57 10.82
N ILE A 164 -0.88 6.38 10.86
CA ILE A 164 -2.10 6.05 11.60
C ILE A 164 -2.84 4.89 10.91
N LEU A 165 -2.85 4.88 9.58
CA LEU A 165 -3.35 3.74 8.80
C LEU A 165 -2.51 2.50 9.04
N ALA A 166 -1.19 2.65 9.14
CA ALA A 166 -0.29 1.53 9.43
C ALA A 166 -0.50 0.92 10.83
N PHE A 167 -1.13 1.63 11.76
CA PHE A 167 -1.54 1.08 13.06
C PHE A 167 -2.87 0.33 13.02
N ALA A 168 -3.65 0.45 11.94
CA ALA A 168 -4.89 -0.29 11.81
C ALA A 168 -4.60 -1.79 11.62
N ASP A 169 -5.25 -2.62 12.44
CA ASP A 169 -5.30 -4.06 12.24
C ASP A 169 -6.18 -4.41 11.03
N GLU A 170 -7.16 -3.59 10.67
CA GLU A 170 -7.99 -3.82 9.47
C GLU A 170 -8.32 -2.50 8.76
N VAL A 171 -8.12 -2.47 7.45
CA VAL A 171 -8.49 -1.35 6.58
C VAL A 171 -9.46 -1.86 5.53
N VAL A 172 -10.69 -1.33 5.54
CA VAL A 172 -11.77 -1.74 4.64
C VAL A 172 -12.12 -0.60 3.70
N ASN A 173 -12.04 -0.83 2.39
CA ASN A 173 -12.50 0.12 1.40
C ASN A 173 -14.02 0.06 1.23
N ILE A 174 -14.69 1.20 1.37
CA ILE A 174 -16.09 1.39 1.01
C ILE A 174 -16.16 2.10 -0.34
N ASP A 175 -16.55 1.34 -1.34
CA ASP A 175 -16.58 1.76 -2.73
C ASP A 175 -18.03 1.95 -3.21
N LEU A 176 -18.20 2.85 -4.17
CA LEU A 176 -19.45 3.12 -4.85
C LEU A 176 -19.14 3.57 -6.28
N THR A 177 -20.02 3.30 -7.24
CA THR A 177 -19.81 3.85 -8.60
C THR A 177 -20.04 5.36 -8.62
N ALA A 178 -19.48 6.04 -9.63
CA ALA A 178 -19.69 7.48 -9.79
C ALA A 178 -21.17 7.82 -9.99
N ASP A 179 -21.90 7.02 -10.78
CA ASP A 179 -23.32 7.23 -11.05
C ASP A 179 -24.19 7.07 -9.81
N GLU A 180 -23.92 6.05 -8.98
CA GLU A 180 -24.61 5.85 -7.70
C GLU A 180 -24.33 7.02 -6.73
N LEU A 181 -23.07 7.48 -6.65
CA LEU A 181 -22.72 8.59 -5.76
C LEU A 181 -23.40 9.90 -6.20
N LEU A 182 -23.42 10.17 -7.51
CA LEU A 182 -24.11 11.33 -8.09
C LEU A 182 -25.62 11.24 -7.89
N THR A 183 -26.20 10.04 -8.00
CA THR A 183 -27.62 9.81 -7.75
C THR A 183 -27.96 10.12 -6.29
N ARG A 184 -27.18 9.58 -5.34
CA ARG A 184 -27.35 9.87 -3.91
C ARG A 184 -27.20 11.36 -3.59
N LEU A 185 -26.28 12.06 -4.27
CA LEU A 185 -26.14 13.50 -4.12
C LEU A 185 -27.39 14.24 -4.59
N LYS A 186 -27.90 13.91 -5.79
CA LYS A 186 -29.09 14.54 -6.40
C LYS A 186 -30.36 14.28 -5.58
N GLU A 187 -30.45 13.12 -4.94
CA GLU A 187 -31.52 12.77 -4.01
C GLU A 187 -31.44 13.50 -2.65
N GLY A 188 -30.36 14.26 -2.40
CA GLY A 188 -30.16 14.98 -1.15
C GLY A 188 -29.67 14.09 0.01
N LYS A 189 -29.23 12.86 -0.27
CA LYS A 189 -28.74 11.91 0.75
C LYS A 189 -27.33 12.24 1.26
N ILE A 190 -26.63 13.17 0.61
CA ILE A 190 -25.24 13.54 0.95
C ILE A 190 -25.16 14.98 1.48
N TYR A 191 -25.79 15.93 0.79
CA TYR A 191 -25.83 17.34 1.16
C TYR A 191 -27.26 17.90 1.08
N LYS A 192 -27.51 18.95 1.86
CA LYS A 192 -28.74 19.75 1.78
C LYS A 192 -28.89 20.35 0.38
N LYS A 193 -30.15 20.49 -0.09
CA LYS A 193 -30.51 20.90 -1.46
C LYS A 193 -29.76 22.14 -1.97
N GLU A 194 -29.57 23.12 -1.10
CA GLU A 194 -28.87 24.37 -1.38
C GLU A 194 -27.41 24.18 -1.83
N LYS A 195 -26.72 23.14 -1.34
CA LYS A 195 -25.31 22.87 -1.65
C LYS A 195 -25.11 21.89 -2.80
N ILE A 196 -26.18 21.27 -3.32
CA ILE A 196 -26.09 20.21 -4.35
C ILE A 196 -25.47 20.75 -5.64
N GLN A 197 -25.95 21.89 -6.16
CA GLN A 197 -25.44 22.42 -7.43
C GLN A 197 -23.96 22.80 -7.34
N THR A 198 -23.54 23.45 -6.25
CA THR A 198 -22.13 23.79 -5.99
C THR A 198 -21.26 22.55 -5.80
N ALA A 199 -21.80 21.48 -5.19
CA ALA A 199 -21.07 20.23 -5.04
C ALA A 199 -20.86 19.52 -6.39
N LEU A 200 -21.90 19.49 -7.25
CA LEU A 200 -21.84 18.92 -8.60
C LEU A 200 -20.90 19.67 -9.54
N SER A 201 -20.82 21.00 -9.40
CA SER A 201 -19.92 21.81 -10.22
C SER A 201 -18.45 21.71 -9.81
N ASN A 202 -18.16 21.20 -8.61
CA ASN A 202 -16.80 21.14 -8.05
C ASN A 202 -16.36 19.69 -7.77
N PHE A 203 -16.48 19.24 -6.51
CA PHE A 203 -15.94 17.96 -6.07
C PHE A 203 -16.63 16.76 -6.74
N PHE A 204 -17.96 16.80 -6.89
CA PHE A 204 -18.77 15.68 -7.39
C PHE A 204 -18.94 15.72 -8.91
N GLN A 205 -17.81 15.78 -9.63
CA GLN A 205 -17.76 15.54 -11.06
C GLN A 205 -17.36 14.09 -11.31
N SER A 206 -17.95 13.44 -12.32
CA SER A 206 -17.69 12.02 -12.62
C SER A 206 -16.18 11.73 -12.80
N GLY A 207 -15.46 12.61 -13.50
CA GLY A 207 -14.01 12.48 -13.67
C GLY A 207 -13.21 12.59 -12.37
N HIS A 208 -13.62 13.44 -11.42
CA HIS A 208 -12.99 13.52 -10.10
C HIS A 208 -13.26 12.27 -9.28
N ILE A 209 -14.51 11.78 -9.29
CA ILE A 209 -14.92 10.59 -8.53
C ILE A 209 -14.14 9.36 -9.02
N LEU A 210 -13.97 9.19 -10.33
CA LEU A 210 -13.18 8.08 -10.88
C LEU A 210 -11.71 8.10 -10.44
N GLN A 211 -11.08 9.28 -10.45
CA GLN A 211 -9.68 9.43 -10.01
C GLN A 211 -9.54 9.19 -8.49
N LEU A 212 -10.47 9.72 -7.69
CA LEU A 212 -10.48 9.46 -6.24
C LEU A 212 -10.74 7.98 -5.92
N ARG A 213 -11.58 7.30 -6.72
CA ARG A 213 -11.81 5.86 -6.60
C ARG A 213 -10.55 5.05 -6.87
N GLU A 214 -9.83 5.38 -7.95
CA GLU A 214 -8.54 4.78 -8.26
C GLU A 214 -7.56 4.97 -7.10
N LEU A 215 -7.48 6.19 -6.58
CA LEU A 215 -6.58 6.53 -5.47
C LEU A 215 -6.93 5.74 -4.19
N ALA A 216 -8.23 5.61 -3.87
CA ALA A 216 -8.69 4.83 -2.73
C ALA A 216 -8.31 3.35 -2.84
N LEU A 217 -8.56 2.74 -4.01
CA LEU A 217 -8.24 1.34 -4.25
C LEU A 217 -6.73 1.09 -4.19
N LYS A 218 -5.93 1.99 -4.76
CA LYS A 218 -4.47 1.92 -4.72
C LYS A 218 -3.92 2.01 -3.30
N GLU A 219 -4.47 2.90 -2.47
CA GLU A 219 -4.01 3.05 -1.09
C GLU A 219 -4.33 1.82 -0.25
N VAL A 220 -5.55 1.27 -0.38
CA VAL A 220 -5.92 0.04 0.33
C VAL A 220 -5.09 -1.16 -0.16
N ALA A 221 -4.85 -1.28 -1.46
CA ALA A 221 -3.96 -2.32 -1.99
C ALA A 221 -2.53 -2.20 -1.41
N THR A 222 -1.97 -0.99 -1.38
CA THR A 222 -0.65 -0.72 -0.81
C THR A 222 -0.60 -1.09 0.67
N HIS A 223 -1.66 -0.80 1.43
CA HIS A 223 -1.74 -1.18 2.84
C HIS A 223 -1.79 -2.70 3.03
N VAL A 224 -2.60 -3.41 2.24
CA VAL A 224 -2.67 -4.88 2.26
C VAL A 224 -1.31 -5.50 1.94
N GLU A 225 -0.60 -4.99 0.93
CA GLU A 225 0.76 -5.42 0.59
C GLU A 225 1.72 -5.27 1.77
N ARG A 226 1.78 -4.09 2.42
CA ARG A 226 2.63 -3.85 3.59
C ARG A 226 2.28 -4.77 4.76
N LYS A 227 0.99 -5.05 4.97
CA LYS A 227 0.53 -5.93 6.05
C LYS A 227 0.94 -7.38 5.78
N VAL A 228 0.80 -7.85 4.53
CA VAL A 228 1.30 -9.16 4.09
C VAL A 228 2.82 -9.25 4.34
N GLU A 229 3.61 -8.26 3.94
CA GLU A 229 5.06 -8.27 4.20
C GLU A 229 5.42 -8.32 5.70
N THR A 230 4.60 -7.71 6.55
CA THR A 230 4.87 -7.59 8.00
C THR A 230 4.41 -8.82 8.79
N GLU A 231 3.24 -9.38 8.49
CA GLU A 231 2.62 -10.50 9.20
C GLU A 231 3.00 -11.85 8.60
N ILE A 232 3.07 -11.94 7.27
CA ILE A 232 3.49 -13.13 6.53
C ILE A 232 5.02 -13.06 6.39
N LYS A 233 5.72 -12.97 7.53
CA LYS A 233 7.16 -13.29 7.63
C LYS A 233 7.38 -14.81 7.54
N THR A 234 6.75 -15.47 6.58
CA THR A 234 7.12 -16.82 6.18
C THR A 234 8.20 -16.72 5.13
N GLU A 235 9.20 -17.58 5.24
CA GLU A 235 10.40 -17.72 4.40
C GLU A 235 10.14 -17.85 2.88
N ASN A 236 8.88 -17.82 2.43
CA ASN A 236 8.44 -18.06 1.06
C ASN A 236 8.06 -16.80 0.25
N PHE A 237 7.95 -15.61 0.86
CA PHE A 237 7.78 -14.37 0.08
C PHE A 237 9.11 -13.60 0.03
N LYS A 238 10.06 -14.12 -0.74
CA LYS A 238 11.25 -13.34 -1.09
C LYS A 238 10.80 -12.25 -2.09
N PRO A 239 10.97 -10.96 -1.81
CA PRO A 239 10.64 -9.91 -2.77
C PRO A 239 11.37 -10.20 -4.07
N ILE A 240 10.64 -10.23 -5.18
CA ILE A 240 11.19 -10.67 -6.46
C ILE A 240 12.34 -9.73 -6.83
N LYS A 241 13.50 -10.27 -7.19
CA LYS A 241 14.66 -9.52 -7.65
C LYS A 241 15.10 -10.11 -8.97
N PHE A 242 14.93 -9.33 -10.03
CA PHE A 242 15.28 -9.76 -11.38
C PHE A 242 16.75 -9.50 -11.68
N LEU A 243 17.41 -10.47 -12.30
CA LEU A 243 18.76 -10.34 -12.85
C LEU A 243 18.73 -10.62 -14.35
N ALA A 244 18.89 -9.59 -15.17
CA ALA A 244 19.10 -9.72 -16.60
C ALA A 244 20.58 -9.99 -16.90
N CYS A 245 20.91 -11.20 -17.32
CA CYS A 245 22.26 -11.55 -17.74
C CYS A 245 22.42 -11.29 -19.24
N ILE A 246 23.30 -10.35 -19.60
CA ILE A 246 23.53 -9.96 -20.98
C ILE A 246 24.93 -10.34 -21.47
N SER A 247 25.08 -10.47 -22.78
CA SER A 247 26.37 -10.69 -23.45
C SER A 247 26.68 -9.51 -24.38
N SER A 248 27.83 -9.53 -25.04
CA SER A 248 28.19 -8.52 -26.05
C SER A 248 27.37 -8.59 -27.35
N ASN A 249 26.36 -9.47 -27.45
CA ASN A 249 25.47 -9.53 -28.60
C ASN A 249 24.39 -8.44 -28.49
N GLU A 250 24.47 -7.44 -29.36
CA GLU A 250 23.58 -6.26 -29.34
C GLU A 250 22.09 -6.61 -29.32
N LYS A 251 21.62 -7.40 -30.31
CA LYS A 251 20.19 -7.68 -30.50
C LYS A 251 19.62 -8.49 -29.34
N ILE A 252 20.33 -9.53 -28.91
CA ILE A 252 19.88 -10.41 -27.83
C ILE A 252 19.87 -9.66 -26.50
N ALA A 253 20.95 -8.90 -26.19
CA ALA A 253 21.02 -8.11 -24.97
C ALA A 253 19.88 -7.09 -24.88
N LYS A 254 19.61 -6.37 -25.98
CA LYS A 254 18.51 -5.39 -26.05
C LYS A 254 17.13 -6.02 -25.80
N THR A 255 16.90 -7.22 -26.35
CA THR A 255 15.64 -7.97 -26.10
C THR A 255 15.51 -8.38 -24.64
N ILE A 256 16.58 -8.93 -24.04
CA ILE A 256 16.58 -9.34 -22.63
C ILE A 256 16.30 -8.13 -21.72
N ILE A 257 16.98 -7.01 -21.93
CA ILE A 257 16.81 -5.78 -21.15
C ILE A 257 15.36 -5.32 -21.20
N ARG A 258 14.78 -5.18 -22.39
CA ARG A 258 13.40 -4.70 -22.55
C ARG A 258 12.36 -5.64 -21.96
N LYS A 259 12.51 -6.95 -22.16
CA LYS A 259 11.57 -7.94 -21.61
C LYS A 259 11.69 -8.05 -20.08
N THR A 260 12.91 -7.98 -19.55
CA THR A 260 13.14 -7.97 -18.10
C THR A 260 12.60 -6.69 -17.46
N ALA A 261 12.78 -5.53 -18.10
CA ALA A 261 12.19 -4.27 -17.64
C ALA A 261 10.66 -4.35 -17.53
N ARG A 262 10.00 -4.97 -18.53
CA ARG A 262 8.54 -5.18 -18.51
C ARG A 262 8.10 -6.08 -17.36
N LEU A 263 8.84 -7.17 -17.11
CA LEU A 263 8.57 -8.07 -15.98
C LEU A 263 8.79 -7.35 -14.65
N ALA A 264 9.94 -6.69 -14.49
CA ALA A 264 10.25 -5.93 -13.28
C ALA A 264 9.21 -4.84 -12.99
N SER A 265 8.75 -4.12 -14.02
CA SER A 265 7.67 -3.13 -13.89
C SER A 265 6.34 -3.75 -13.51
N TYR A 266 5.99 -4.92 -14.08
CA TYR A 266 4.73 -5.62 -13.75
C TYR A 266 4.70 -6.08 -12.29
N TYR A 267 5.83 -6.55 -11.77
CA TYR A 267 5.96 -7.01 -10.37
C TYR A 267 6.39 -5.89 -9.40
N ASN A 268 6.51 -4.65 -9.87
CA ASN A 268 7.04 -3.52 -9.09
C ASN A 268 8.36 -3.84 -8.35
N SER A 269 9.26 -4.55 -9.04
CA SER A 269 10.46 -5.16 -8.47
C SER A 269 11.75 -4.45 -8.88
N PRO A 270 12.74 -4.36 -7.98
CA PRO A 270 14.07 -3.94 -8.37
C PRO A 270 14.70 -4.96 -9.32
N TRP A 271 15.48 -4.48 -10.28
CA TRP A 271 16.16 -5.34 -11.24
C TRP A 271 17.57 -4.84 -11.57
N THR A 272 18.44 -5.79 -11.90
CA THR A 272 19.84 -5.54 -12.23
C THR A 272 20.17 -6.13 -13.59
N VAL A 273 20.93 -5.41 -14.41
CA VAL A 273 21.60 -5.94 -15.58
C VAL A 273 23.03 -6.32 -15.23
N LEU A 274 23.38 -7.59 -15.42
CA LEU A 274 24.71 -8.13 -15.17
C LEU A 274 25.42 -8.46 -16.48
N TYR A 275 26.62 -7.93 -16.65
CA TYR A 275 27.54 -8.29 -17.71
C TYR A 275 28.82 -8.90 -17.11
N ILE A 276 29.11 -10.15 -17.49
CA ILE A 276 30.37 -10.81 -17.11
C ILE A 276 31.35 -10.70 -18.25
N GLN A 277 32.45 -10.02 -17.95
CA GLN A 277 33.54 -9.81 -18.87
C GLN A 277 34.56 -10.94 -18.74
N LYS A 278 34.67 -11.76 -19.77
CA LYS A 278 35.72 -12.79 -19.87
C LYS A 278 37.09 -12.16 -20.20
N PRO A 279 38.22 -12.82 -19.88
CA PRO A 279 39.56 -12.35 -20.30
C PRO A 279 39.72 -12.21 -21.82
N SER A 280 39.04 -13.05 -22.60
CA SER A 280 38.97 -12.97 -24.07
C SER A 280 38.19 -11.74 -24.57
N GLU A 281 37.47 -11.07 -23.68
CA GLU A 281 36.64 -9.89 -23.91
C GLU A 281 37.25 -8.64 -23.21
N ASN A 282 38.58 -8.57 -23.13
CA ASN A 282 39.26 -7.35 -22.70
C ASN A 282 39.01 -6.21 -23.72
N PRO A 283 38.63 -4.98 -23.33
CA PRO A 283 38.45 -3.83 -24.23
C PRO A 283 39.66 -3.55 -25.14
N GLU A 284 40.87 -3.99 -24.79
CA GLU A 284 42.05 -3.88 -25.68
C GLU A 284 42.04 -4.91 -26.83
N LYS A 285 41.14 -5.90 -26.79
CA LYS A 285 41.09 -7.05 -27.71
C LYS A 285 39.74 -7.23 -28.43
N ILE A 286 38.77 -6.35 -28.18
CA ILE A 286 37.42 -6.41 -28.81
C ILE A 286 37.29 -5.34 -29.89
N ALA A 287 36.65 -5.68 -31.00
CA ALA A 287 36.24 -4.74 -32.04
C ALA A 287 35.39 -3.57 -31.49
N LEU A 288 35.67 -2.35 -31.98
CA LEU A 288 35.09 -1.08 -31.49
C LEU A 288 33.55 -1.02 -31.57
N ASP A 289 32.96 -1.71 -32.54
CA ASP A 289 31.52 -1.85 -32.72
C ASP A 289 30.85 -2.54 -31.52
N LYS A 290 31.42 -3.65 -31.04
CA LYS A 290 30.90 -4.40 -29.87
C LYS A 290 30.98 -3.59 -28.59
N GLN A 291 32.01 -2.74 -28.43
CA GLN A 291 32.12 -1.85 -27.27
C GLN A 291 30.99 -0.80 -27.27
N ARG A 292 30.74 -0.19 -28.43
CA ARG A 292 29.65 0.78 -28.60
C ARG A 292 28.28 0.16 -28.30
N TYR A 293 28.03 -1.06 -28.79
CA TYR A 293 26.77 -1.76 -28.52
C TYR A 293 26.57 -2.07 -27.03
N LEU A 294 27.64 -2.46 -26.33
CA LEU A 294 27.55 -2.74 -24.89
C LEU A 294 27.23 -1.47 -24.09
N ILE A 295 27.88 -0.35 -24.41
CA ILE A 295 27.60 0.96 -23.78
C ILE A 295 26.14 1.37 -24.02
N ASN A 296 25.65 1.26 -25.25
CA ASN A 296 24.26 1.59 -25.58
C ASN A 296 23.26 0.72 -24.80
N ASN A 297 23.56 -0.56 -24.59
CA ASN A 297 22.72 -1.44 -23.80
C ASN A 297 22.75 -1.10 -22.30
N PHE A 298 23.89 -0.66 -21.75
CA PHE A 298 23.95 -0.17 -20.37
C PHE A 298 23.16 1.12 -20.18
N ASN A 299 23.24 2.05 -21.12
CA ASN A 299 22.44 3.28 -21.07
C ASN A 299 20.95 2.95 -21.13
N LEU A 300 20.53 2.08 -22.07
CA LEU A 300 19.15 1.61 -22.14
C LEU A 300 18.68 0.94 -20.83
N ALA A 301 19.54 0.15 -20.20
CA ALA A 301 19.22 -0.48 -18.93
C ALA A 301 18.98 0.54 -17.81
N GLN A 302 19.83 1.56 -17.71
CA GLN A 302 19.68 2.64 -16.73
C GLN A 302 18.44 3.50 -17.00
N GLU A 303 18.16 3.84 -18.27
CA GLU A 303 16.94 4.56 -18.68
C GLU A 303 15.66 3.80 -18.29
N LEU A 304 15.71 2.48 -18.31
CA LEU A 304 14.61 1.59 -17.90
C LEU A 304 14.64 1.25 -16.38
N GLY A 305 15.49 1.92 -15.61
CA GLY A 305 15.53 1.82 -14.15
C GLY A 305 16.35 0.64 -13.59
N ALA A 306 17.19 -0.03 -14.40
CA ALA A 306 18.06 -1.09 -13.90
C ALA A 306 19.32 -0.55 -13.22
N LYS A 307 19.79 -1.26 -12.17
CA LYS A 307 21.19 -1.18 -11.75
C LYS A 307 22.06 -1.94 -12.77
N VAL A 308 23.14 -1.33 -13.25
CA VAL A 308 24.09 -2.00 -14.17
C VAL A 308 25.32 -2.45 -13.39
N VAL A 309 25.69 -3.73 -13.52
CA VAL A 309 26.86 -4.32 -12.87
C VAL A 309 27.74 -5.03 -13.90
N ARG A 310 29.05 -4.77 -13.81
CA ARG A 310 30.08 -5.41 -14.62
C ARG A 310 31.05 -6.15 -13.71
N ILE A 311 31.22 -7.45 -13.96
CA ILE A 311 32.15 -8.31 -13.20
C ILE A 311 33.17 -8.87 -14.19
N LYS A 312 34.44 -8.88 -13.80
CA LYS A 312 35.50 -9.56 -14.55
C LYS A 312 35.66 -10.94 -13.97
N GLU A 313 35.37 -11.98 -14.74
CA GLU A 313 35.45 -13.35 -14.27
C GLU A 313 35.87 -14.29 -15.40
N ASN A 314 36.61 -15.35 -15.08
CA ASN A 314 37.01 -16.35 -16.07
C ASN A 314 35.82 -17.22 -16.50
N SER A 315 34.89 -17.42 -15.56
CA SER A 315 33.73 -18.28 -15.67
C SER A 315 32.43 -17.48 -15.60
N VAL A 316 31.66 -17.50 -16.69
CA VAL A 316 30.35 -16.83 -16.75
C VAL A 316 29.35 -17.45 -15.77
N HIS A 317 29.41 -18.77 -15.56
CA HIS A 317 28.46 -19.44 -14.68
C HIS A 317 28.74 -19.14 -13.21
N ASP A 318 30.02 -19.16 -12.80
CA ASP A 318 30.40 -18.86 -11.42
C ASP A 318 30.12 -17.40 -11.08
N GLY A 319 30.46 -16.47 -11.98
CA GLY A 319 30.17 -15.05 -11.75
C GLY A 319 28.67 -14.73 -11.66
N ILE A 320 27.80 -15.43 -12.41
CA ILE A 320 26.33 -15.28 -12.25
C ILE A 320 25.92 -15.82 -10.88
N LEU A 321 26.36 -17.03 -10.54
CA LEU A 321 25.95 -17.71 -9.32
C LEU A 321 26.40 -16.96 -8.06
N GLU A 322 27.64 -16.48 -8.03
CA GLU A 322 28.17 -15.67 -6.94
C GLU A 322 27.38 -14.38 -6.78
N TYR A 323 27.09 -13.68 -7.88
CA TYR A 323 26.30 -12.46 -7.83
C TYR A 323 24.88 -12.71 -7.33
N VAL A 324 24.24 -13.77 -7.84
CA VAL A 324 22.89 -14.20 -7.47
C VAL A 324 22.80 -14.48 -5.97
N ILE A 325 23.77 -15.22 -5.42
CA ILE A 325 23.83 -15.55 -4.00
C ILE A 325 24.08 -14.29 -3.16
N ALA A 326 25.10 -13.50 -3.51
CA ALA A 326 25.48 -12.32 -2.74
C ALA A 326 24.37 -11.25 -2.66
N HIS A 327 23.50 -11.16 -3.67
CA HIS A 327 22.46 -10.15 -3.76
C HIS A 327 21.04 -10.68 -3.53
N ASN A 328 20.91 -11.97 -3.17
CA ASN A 328 19.64 -12.65 -2.97
C ASN A 328 18.70 -12.49 -4.18
N ILE A 329 19.22 -12.69 -5.40
CA ILE A 329 18.43 -12.66 -6.63
C ILE A 329 17.45 -13.84 -6.63
N THR A 330 16.19 -13.60 -6.99
CA THR A 330 15.14 -14.64 -7.01
C THR A 330 14.84 -15.12 -8.42
N THR A 331 15.07 -14.29 -9.44
CA THR A 331 14.68 -14.60 -10.82
C THR A 331 15.76 -14.14 -11.80
N VAL A 332 16.31 -15.08 -12.58
CA VAL A 332 17.38 -14.83 -13.55
C VAL A 332 16.81 -14.87 -14.97
N CYS A 333 16.96 -13.77 -15.70
CA CYS A 333 16.57 -13.64 -17.10
C CYS A 333 17.79 -13.83 -18.02
N ILE A 334 17.73 -14.83 -18.89
CA ILE A 334 18.79 -15.13 -19.89
C ILE A 334 18.21 -15.19 -21.30
N GLY A 335 19.05 -14.92 -22.30
CA GLY A 335 18.67 -15.10 -23.71
C GLY A 335 18.70 -16.56 -24.12
N LYS A 336 17.87 -16.93 -25.10
CA LYS A 336 17.92 -18.26 -25.71
C LYS A 336 19.32 -18.53 -26.30
N PRO A 337 19.99 -19.64 -25.92
CA PRO A 337 21.30 -19.97 -26.49
C PRO A 337 21.17 -20.32 -27.98
N HIS A 338 21.89 -19.61 -28.84
CA HIS A 338 22.05 -19.95 -30.25
C HIS A 338 23.32 -20.79 -30.43
N ALA A 339 23.19 -22.11 -30.42
CA ALA A 339 24.29 -23.03 -30.72
C ALA A 339 24.13 -23.60 -32.14
N LYS A 340 25.24 -23.71 -32.89
CA LYS A 340 25.29 -24.53 -34.13
C LYS A 340 25.12 -26.00 -33.76
N LEU A 341 24.53 -26.83 -34.63
CA LEU A 341 24.19 -28.24 -34.36
C LEU A 341 25.29 -29.05 -33.64
N TRP A 342 26.56 -28.81 -33.96
CA TRP A 342 27.72 -29.51 -33.37
C TRP A 342 28.04 -29.11 -31.92
N GLN A 343 27.66 -27.90 -31.49
CA GLN A 343 27.78 -27.45 -30.10
C GLN A 343 26.66 -28.03 -29.21
N ARG A 344 25.69 -28.77 -29.75
CA ARG A 344 24.69 -29.50 -28.93
C ARG A 344 25.30 -30.67 -28.14
N LEU A 345 26.41 -31.25 -28.61
CA LEU A 345 27.05 -32.41 -27.96
C LEU A 345 28.00 -32.02 -26.81
N PHE A 346 28.60 -30.82 -26.83
CA PHE A 346 29.56 -30.37 -25.80
C PHE A 346 29.21 -29.02 -25.13
N GLY A 347 28.33 -28.21 -25.73
CA GLY A 347 28.14 -26.79 -25.37
C GLY A 347 26.98 -26.47 -24.42
N TYR A 348 26.16 -27.45 -24.03
CA TYR A 348 25.06 -27.26 -23.07
C TYR A 348 25.46 -27.50 -21.60
N SER A 349 26.70 -27.96 -21.34
CA SER A 349 27.14 -28.31 -19.99
C SER A 349 26.99 -27.13 -19.00
N TRP A 350 27.44 -25.93 -19.35
CA TRP A 350 27.42 -24.81 -18.40
C TRP A 350 26.03 -24.23 -18.13
N ILE A 351 25.14 -24.18 -19.14
CA ILE A 351 23.75 -23.70 -18.94
C ILE A 351 23.00 -24.72 -18.09
N TYR A 352 23.18 -26.01 -18.38
CA TYR A 352 22.56 -27.08 -17.60
C TYR A 352 23.06 -27.09 -16.15
N THR A 353 24.38 -26.93 -15.94
CA THR A 353 24.96 -26.81 -14.60
C THR A 353 24.47 -25.56 -13.86
N LEU A 354 24.36 -24.42 -14.54
CA LEU A 354 23.81 -23.19 -13.95
C LEU A 354 22.33 -23.38 -13.59
N MET A 355 21.53 -23.95 -14.49
CA MET A 355 20.11 -24.22 -14.26
C MET A 355 19.90 -25.15 -13.07
N ASN A 356 20.66 -26.24 -12.98
CA ASN A 356 20.56 -27.16 -11.84
C ASN A 356 20.94 -26.48 -10.52
N ARG A 357 22.04 -25.72 -10.47
CA ARG A 357 22.47 -25.02 -9.25
C ARG A 357 21.52 -23.90 -8.81
N LEU A 358 20.87 -23.23 -9.75
CA LEU A 358 19.85 -22.22 -9.45
C LEU A 358 18.54 -22.88 -8.97
N ASN A 359 18.12 -23.99 -9.61
CA ASN A 359 16.95 -24.77 -9.20
C ASN A 359 17.09 -25.37 -7.80
N GLU A 360 18.27 -25.92 -7.47
CA GLU A 360 18.59 -26.40 -6.11
C GLU A 360 18.41 -25.32 -5.03
N ARG A 361 18.47 -24.04 -5.42
CA ARG A 361 18.34 -22.88 -4.53
C ARG A 361 16.98 -22.18 -4.64
N GLN A 362 16.03 -22.78 -5.36
CA GLN A 362 14.69 -22.21 -5.62
C GLN A 362 14.75 -20.84 -6.30
N ILE A 363 15.62 -20.70 -7.32
CA ILE A 363 15.78 -19.47 -8.10
C ILE A 363 15.21 -19.69 -9.49
N ASP A 364 14.22 -18.88 -9.86
CA ASP A 364 13.54 -19.01 -11.14
C ASP A 364 14.42 -18.58 -12.30
N ILE A 365 14.26 -19.25 -13.46
CA ILE A 365 14.98 -18.91 -14.68
C ILE A 365 13.98 -18.63 -15.80
N ILE A 366 14.08 -17.44 -16.38
CA ILE A 366 13.27 -17.04 -17.54
C ILE A 366 14.17 -16.96 -18.77
N ILE A 367 13.87 -17.82 -19.75
CA ILE A 367 14.57 -17.82 -21.05
C ILE A 367 13.79 -16.95 -22.03
N LEU A 368 14.41 -15.86 -22.46
CA LEU A 368 13.80 -14.85 -23.33
C LEU A 368 14.25 -15.07 -24.78
N SER A 369 13.27 -15.20 -25.68
CA SER A 369 13.46 -15.33 -27.13
C SER A 369 13.42 -14.00 -27.88
#